data_AF-A0A6U5M525-F1
#
_entry.id   AF-A0A6U5M525-F1
#
_cell.length_a   1.000
_cell.length_b   1.000
_cell.length_c   1.000
_cell.angle_alpha   90.00
_cell.angle_beta   90.00
_cell.angle_gamma   90.00
#
_symmetry.space_group_name_H-M   'P 1'
#
loop_
_entity.id
_entity.type
_entity.pdbx_description
1 polymer ?
#
loop_
_entity_poly.entity_id
_entity_poly.type
_entity_poly.pdbx_seq_one_letter_code
_entity_poly.pdbx_strand_id
1 'polypeptide(L)'
;MMRSFRFISMTSPVFGFIHTPNSCLLTRRHSFLTQRAAASDGAANAFFWNARTDCWRPDASDVERISWGKPAKKKGTGSRGVPHRLDRDERKLYDIARRKGFLEVAGSAWRAQRREAPLLNTFRSYCDARGSPGIVLHKSRDGLEDEVALDLSPLRRPEHFADWTVEIVSRADSPGLVSSSTEEDYLFEEEMTKSDDDPWETRPIYQVPPFVVTWKLPRAEAKRICKVLADMFETSDAAVSSSRKPVGVKPGKNRRSGGYGIG
;
A
#
# COMPACT_ATOMS: atom_id res chain seq x y z
N MET A 1 -56.67 39.86 -31.21
CA MET A 1 -56.85 40.57 -29.92
C MET A 1 -55.47 40.65 -29.26
N MET A 2 -54.67 41.73 -29.33
CA MET A 2 -54.80 43.06 -28.69
C MET A 2 -55.10 42.92 -27.18
N ARG A 3 -54.36 43.42 -26.16
CA ARG A 3 -53.39 44.53 -25.88
C ARG A 3 -52.54 44.13 -24.63
N SER A 4 -51.24 44.39 -24.47
CA SER A 4 -50.48 45.63 -24.12
C SER A 4 -50.76 46.27 -22.73
N PHE A 5 -49.70 46.44 -21.89
CA PHE A 5 -49.31 47.53 -20.95
C PHE A 5 -48.07 47.04 -20.13
N ARG A 6 -46.80 47.55 -20.20
CA ARG A 6 -46.11 48.81 -19.76
C ARG A 6 -46.36 49.16 -18.25
N PHE A 7 -45.43 49.60 -17.37
CA PHE A 7 -44.10 50.26 -17.45
C PHE A 7 -43.46 50.51 -16.02
N ILE A 8 -42.11 50.70 -15.93
CA ILE A 8 -41.22 51.51 -15.00
C ILE A 8 -41.22 51.18 -13.46
N SER A 9 -40.13 51.16 -12.64
CA SER A 9 -39.03 52.11 -12.30
C SER A 9 -37.88 51.43 -11.54
N MET A 10 -36.61 51.51 -11.97
CA MET A 10 -35.50 52.40 -11.50
C MET A 10 -35.53 52.94 -10.05
N THR A 11 -34.46 52.65 -9.28
CA THR A 11 -33.66 53.61 -8.48
C THR A 11 -32.33 52.99 -8.01
N SER A 12 -31.21 53.68 -8.28
CA SER A 12 -29.91 53.58 -7.58
C SER A 12 -29.77 54.75 -6.59
N PRO A 13 -28.90 54.67 -5.55
CA PRO A 13 -27.69 55.53 -5.46
C PRO A 13 -26.45 54.76 -4.92
N VAL A 14 -25.18 54.99 -5.29
CA VAL A 14 -24.24 56.15 -5.20
C VAL A 14 -23.33 56.13 -3.95
N PHE A 15 -22.03 55.90 -4.23
CA PHE A 15 -20.78 56.46 -3.69
C PHE A 15 -20.25 56.22 -2.25
N GLY A 16 -18.93 56.00 -2.19
CA GLY A 16 -18.08 56.15 -1.00
C GLY A 16 -16.62 55.74 -1.24
N PHE A 17 -15.84 56.59 -1.91
CA PHE A 17 -14.38 56.49 -2.09
C PHE A 17 -13.68 57.22 -0.93
N ILE A 18 -12.63 56.66 -0.32
CA ILE A 18 -11.65 57.40 0.49
C ILE A 18 -10.24 56.90 0.14
N HIS A 19 -9.31 57.85 -0.01
CA HIS A 19 -7.97 57.69 -0.56
C HIS A 19 -6.91 58.17 0.45
N THR A 20 -5.75 57.50 0.46
CA THR A 20 -4.36 57.96 0.78
C THR A 20 -3.94 58.33 2.23
N PRO A 21 -2.62 58.43 2.56
CA PRO A 21 -1.37 58.27 1.77
C PRO A 21 -0.22 57.42 2.40
N ASN A 22 0.90 57.39 1.68
CA ASN A 22 2.18 56.68 1.85
C ASN A 22 3.11 57.10 3.01
N SER A 23 4.05 56.17 3.27
CA SER A 23 5.48 56.32 3.67
C SER A 23 5.84 56.34 5.16
N CYS A 24 6.74 55.43 5.57
CA CYS A 24 8.11 55.76 6.01
C CYS A 24 8.89 54.48 6.35
N LEU A 25 10.14 54.41 5.88
CA LEU A 25 11.14 53.40 6.25
C LEU A 25 11.58 53.58 7.71
N LEU A 26 11.83 52.49 8.43
CA LEU A 26 12.85 52.43 9.49
C LEU A 26 13.22 50.97 9.82
N THR A 27 14.52 50.73 9.79
CA THR A 27 15.26 49.54 10.17
C THR A 27 15.30 49.37 11.70
N ARG A 28 15.11 48.14 12.21
CA ARG A 28 15.91 47.61 13.33
C ARG A 28 15.63 46.12 13.57
N ARG A 29 16.70 45.32 13.51
CA ARG A 29 16.78 43.96 14.05
C ARG A 29 16.64 44.03 15.58
N HIS A 30 15.89 43.10 16.18
CA HIS A 30 16.26 42.40 17.42
C HIS A 30 15.41 41.13 17.56
N SER A 31 16.11 40.01 17.61
CA SER A 31 15.65 38.67 17.95
C SER A 31 15.29 38.58 19.44
N PHE A 32 14.12 38.05 19.81
CA PHE A 32 13.90 37.37 21.10
C PHE A 32 12.73 36.39 20.99
N LEU A 33 12.91 35.23 21.63
CA LEU A 33 12.04 34.05 21.60
C LEU A 33 10.57 34.42 21.83
N THR A 34 9.70 33.89 20.97
CA THR A 34 8.30 33.66 21.32
C THR A 34 8.10 32.15 21.36
N GLN A 35 8.10 31.58 22.58
CA GLN A 35 7.50 30.28 22.84
C GLN A 35 6.04 30.37 22.41
N ARG A 36 5.73 29.78 21.26
CA ARG A 36 4.36 29.63 20.79
C ARG A 36 3.85 28.33 21.37
N ALA A 37 2.91 28.46 22.29
CA ALA A 37 2.13 27.38 22.86
C ALA A 37 1.70 26.40 21.75
N ALA A 38 1.91 25.11 22.00
CA ALA A 38 1.43 24.03 21.17
C ALA A 38 -0.10 24.04 21.16
N ALA A 39 -0.68 24.70 20.15
CA ALA A 39 -2.04 24.43 19.73
C ALA A 39 -1.97 23.34 18.67
N SER A 40 -2.25 22.09 19.05
CA SER A 40 -2.50 21.02 18.10
C SER A 40 -3.95 20.55 18.19
N ASP A 41 -4.88 21.46 17.91
CA ASP A 41 -6.24 21.13 17.45
C ASP A 41 -6.19 20.69 15.97
N GLY A 42 -5.39 19.65 15.70
CA GLY A 42 -5.16 19.09 14.36
C GLY A 42 -5.22 17.56 14.32
N ALA A 43 -5.70 16.91 15.38
CA ALA A 43 -5.66 15.45 15.54
C ALA A 43 -6.94 14.72 15.06
N ALA A 44 -7.82 15.38 14.28
CA ALA A 44 -9.10 14.79 13.86
C ALA A 44 -9.05 14.00 12.54
N ASN A 45 -7.87 13.81 11.94
CA ASN A 45 -7.64 12.90 10.81
C ASN A 45 -6.32 12.13 11.00
N ALA A 46 -6.07 11.65 12.22
CA ALA A 46 -5.10 10.56 12.35
C ALA A 46 -5.71 9.35 11.62
N PHE A 47 -5.00 8.81 10.62
CA PHE A 47 -5.39 7.55 10.01
C PHE A 47 -5.64 6.52 11.11
N PHE A 48 -6.77 5.82 11.06
CA PHE A 48 -7.08 4.78 12.05
C PHE A 48 -6.09 3.60 11.99
N TRP A 49 -5.31 3.54 10.91
CA TRP A 49 -4.27 2.56 10.66
C TRP A 49 -2.90 3.24 10.55
N ASN A 50 -1.86 2.50 10.92
CA ASN A 50 -0.48 2.89 10.67
C ASN A 50 0.41 1.65 10.57
N ALA A 51 1.43 1.69 9.72
CA ALA A 51 2.42 0.64 9.67
C ALA A 51 3.50 0.84 10.73
N ARG A 52 4.06 -0.27 11.22
CA ARG A 52 5.29 -0.24 12.02
C ARG A 52 6.47 0.24 11.17
N THR A 53 7.22 1.23 11.65
CA THR A 53 8.34 1.87 10.92
C THR A 53 9.71 1.41 11.41
N ASP A 54 9.78 0.92 12.65
CA ASP A 54 10.97 0.46 13.39
C ASP A 54 11.28 -1.03 13.20
N CYS A 55 10.82 -1.63 12.11
CA CYS A 55 11.03 -3.04 11.79
C CYS A 55 11.87 -3.22 10.51
N TRP A 56 12.45 -4.39 10.33
CA TRP A 56 13.05 -4.78 9.07
C TRP A 56 11.99 -4.85 7.97
N ARG A 57 12.21 -4.13 6.86
CA ARG A 57 11.38 -4.18 5.65
C ARG A 57 12.28 -4.25 4.42
N PRO A 58 11.89 -4.92 3.33
CA PRO A 58 12.62 -4.84 2.07
C PRO A 58 12.45 -3.45 1.45
N ASP A 59 13.43 -2.99 0.68
CA ASP A 59 13.25 -1.76 -0.10
C ASP A 59 12.39 -2.08 -1.34
N ALA A 60 11.48 -1.18 -1.72
CA ALA A 60 10.67 -1.36 -2.92
C ALA A 60 11.53 -1.56 -4.19
N SER A 61 12.70 -0.93 -4.24
CA SER A 61 13.65 -1.11 -5.33
C SER A 61 14.26 -2.52 -5.38
N ASP A 62 14.46 -3.16 -4.23
CA ASP A 62 14.97 -4.52 -4.15
C ASP A 62 13.89 -5.55 -4.49
N VAL A 63 12.64 -5.32 -4.06
CA VAL A 63 11.48 -6.11 -4.51
C VAL A 63 11.35 -6.06 -6.03
N GLU A 64 11.49 -4.88 -6.64
CA GLU A 64 11.50 -4.74 -8.09
C GLU A 64 12.64 -5.56 -8.71
N ARG A 65 13.86 -5.49 -8.18
CA ARG A 65 15.00 -6.26 -8.70
C ARG A 65 14.76 -7.77 -8.67
N ILE A 66 14.33 -8.32 -7.53
CA ILE A 66 14.09 -9.77 -7.41
C ILE A 66 12.94 -10.22 -8.33
N SER A 67 11.95 -9.35 -8.56
CA SER A 67 10.86 -9.64 -9.49
C SER A 67 11.35 -9.79 -10.94
N TRP A 68 12.46 -9.14 -11.32
CA TRP A 68 13.14 -9.34 -12.60
C TRP A 68 14.14 -10.52 -12.60
N GLY A 69 14.30 -11.22 -11.48
CA GLY A 69 15.31 -12.27 -11.28
C GLY A 69 16.72 -11.72 -11.06
N LYS A 70 16.85 -10.47 -10.59
CA LYS A 70 18.13 -9.88 -10.20
C LYS A 70 18.35 -10.00 -8.70
N PRO A 71 19.61 -10.06 -8.24
CA PRO A 71 19.90 -10.07 -6.80
C PRO A 71 19.45 -8.74 -6.15
N ALA A 72 18.81 -8.83 -5.00
CA ALA A 72 18.58 -7.69 -4.10
C ALA A 72 19.91 -7.16 -3.56
N LYS A 73 19.93 -5.90 -3.13
CA LYS A 73 21.06 -5.31 -2.42
C LYS A 73 21.00 -5.63 -0.92
N LYS A 74 19.81 -5.53 -0.33
CA LYS A 74 19.54 -5.83 1.08
C LYS A 74 19.35 -7.34 1.28
N LYS A 75 20.13 -7.92 2.20
CA LYS A 75 20.00 -9.34 2.61
C LYS A 75 18.61 -9.58 3.20
N GLY A 76 18.00 -10.72 2.88
CA GLY A 76 16.67 -11.11 3.38
C GLY A 76 15.50 -10.68 2.48
N THR A 77 15.70 -9.82 1.48
CA THR A 77 14.62 -9.37 0.58
C THR A 77 14.03 -10.49 -0.28
N GLY A 78 14.83 -11.52 -0.58
CA GLY A 78 14.34 -12.69 -1.32
C GLY A 78 15.01 -13.97 -0.84
N SER A 79 14.33 -15.09 -1.07
CA SER A 79 14.81 -16.42 -0.73
C SER A 79 15.00 -17.27 -1.99
N ARG A 80 15.85 -18.31 -1.91
CA ARG A 80 15.91 -19.34 -2.95
C ARG A 80 14.70 -20.26 -2.93
N GLY A 81 14.11 -20.47 -1.75
CA GLY A 81 12.93 -21.32 -1.56
C GLY A 81 11.62 -20.65 -1.96
N VAL A 82 11.59 -19.32 -2.06
CA VAL A 82 10.39 -18.54 -2.42
C VAL A 82 10.62 -17.86 -3.77
N PRO A 83 9.90 -18.25 -4.83
CA PRO A 83 10.00 -17.64 -6.14
C PRO A 83 9.36 -16.25 -6.14
N HIS A 84 10.13 -15.26 -6.61
CA HIS A 84 9.66 -13.88 -6.81
C HIS A 84 9.73 -13.44 -8.28
N ARG A 85 10.40 -14.20 -9.14
CA ARG A 85 10.62 -13.80 -10.53
C ARG A 85 9.33 -13.85 -11.33
N LEU A 86 8.91 -12.71 -11.86
CA LEU A 86 7.71 -12.58 -12.69
C LEU A 86 8.01 -12.88 -14.16
N ASP A 87 7.04 -13.49 -14.83
CA ASP A 87 7.00 -13.58 -16.28
C ASP A 87 6.38 -12.30 -16.90
N ARG A 88 6.17 -12.33 -18.22
CA ARG A 88 5.69 -11.16 -18.96
C ARG A 88 4.25 -10.78 -18.58
N ASP A 89 3.39 -11.75 -18.32
CA ASP A 89 1.97 -11.48 -18.08
C ASP A 89 1.73 -11.13 -16.61
N GLU A 90 2.38 -11.83 -15.68
CA GLU A 90 2.43 -11.45 -14.27
C GLU A 90 2.99 -10.05 -14.08
N ARG A 91 4.02 -9.65 -14.85
CA ARG A 91 4.56 -8.29 -14.82
C ARG A 91 3.51 -7.25 -15.17
N LYS A 92 2.74 -7.47 -16.24
CA LYS A 92 1.68 -6.54 -16.64
C LYS A 92 0.65 -6.40 -15.51
N LEU A 93 0.25 -7.52 -14.91
CA LEU A 93 -0.69 -7.53 -13.79
C LEU A 93 -0.14 -6.78 -12.59
N TYR A 94 1.14 -7.01 -12.24
CA TYR A 94 1.83 -6.31 -11.16
C TYR A 94 1.90 -4.80 -11.39
N ASP A 95 2.30 -4.35 -12.58
CA ASP A 95 2.37 -2.91 -12.91
C ASP A 95 1.00 -2.23 -12.94
N ILE A 96 -0.06 -2.97 -13.33
CA ILE A 96 -1.44 -2.51 -13.23
C ILE A 96 -1.84 -2.42 -11.75
N ALA A 97 -1.51 -3.42 -10.94
CA ALA A 97 -1.87 -3.49 -9.54
C ALA A 97 -1.29 -2.34 -8.73
N ARG A 98 -0.02 -2.00 -8.96
CA ARG A 98 0.63 -0.86 -8.31
C ARG A 98 -0.08 0.47 -8.58
N ARG A 99 -0.56 0.68 -9.81
CA ARG A 99 -1.29 1.89 -10.20
C ARG A 99 -2.72 1.90 -9.64
N LYS A 100 -3.37 0.75 -9.59
CA LYS A 100 -4.74 0.62 -9.07
C LYS A 100 -4.81 0.61 -7.53
N GLY A 101 -3.75 0.18 -6.86
CA GLY A 101 -3.72 -0.07 -5.42
C GLY A 101 -4.17 -1.48 -5.00
N PHE A 102 -4.58 -2.33 -5.94
CA PHE A 102 -4.97 -3.72 -5.67
C PHE A 102 -4.63 -4.64 -6.85
N LEU A 103 -4.38 -5.92 -6.55
CA LEU A 103 -4.01 -6.93 -7.52
C LEU A 103 -5.24 -7.72 -7.98
N GLU A 104 -5.41 -7.89 -9.30
CA GLU A 104 -6.45 -8.77 -9.85
C GLU A 104 -5.80 -10.04 -10.42
N VAL A 105 -6.21 -11.21 -9.92
CA VAL A 105 -5.73 -12.51 -10.39
C VAL A 105 -6.90 -13.40 -10.79
N ALA A 106 -6.69 -14.31 -11.72
CA ALA A 106 -7.66 -15.37 -12.02
C ALA A 106 -7.26 -16.65 -11.27
N GLY A 107 -8.19 -17.26 -10.56
CA GLY A 107 -7.92 -18.42 -9.70
C GLY A 107 -6.88 -18.13 -8.61
N SER A 108 -6.02 -19.10 -8.32
CA SER A 108 -5.04 -19.05 -7.22
C SER A 108 -3.72 -18.34 -7.55
N ALA A 109 -3.54 -17.88 -8.80
CA ALA A 109 -2.25 -17.40 -9.31
C ALA A 109 -1.08 -18.41 -9.20
N TRP A 110 -1.38 -19.69 -8.95
CA TRP A 110 -0.40 -20.76 -8.81
C TRP A 110 0.27 -21.10 -10.14
N ARG A 111 1.59 -21.31 -10.12
CA ARG A 111 2.38 -21.78 -11.25
C ARG A 111 3.01 -23.13 -10.95
N ALA A 112 2.60 -24.15 -11.70
CA ALA A 112 3.09 -25.52 -11.56
C ALA A 112 4.62 -25.62 -11.71
N GLN A 113 5.23 -24.91 -12.68
CA GLN A 113 6.70 -24.95 -12.89
C GLN A 113 7.50 -24.41 -11.71
N ARG A 114 6.91 -23.58 -10.86
CA ARG A 114 7.55 -23.01 -9.66
C ARG A 114 6.99 -23.57 -8.36
N ARG A 115 5.94 -24.40 -8.45
CA ARG A 115 5.15 -24.93 -7.32
C ARG A 115 4.78 -23.84 -6.31
N GLU A 116 4.43 -22.66 -6.81
CA GLU A 116 4.05 -21.52 -5.96
C GLU A 116 3.42 -20.40 -6.80
N ALA A 117 3.10 -19.27 -6.17
CA ALA A 117 2.47 -18.09 -6.78
C ALA A 117 3.38 -16.83 -6.70
N PRO A 118 4.37 -16.68 -7.61
CA PRO A 118 5.39 -15.63 -7.47
C PRO A 118 4.84 -14.22 -7.60
N LEU A 119 3.73 -14.04 -8.33
CA LEU A 119 3.01 -12.78 -8.42
C LEU A 119 2.48 -12.35 -7.04
N LEU A 120 1.84 -13.26 -6.30
CA LEU A 120 1.34 -12.98 -4.95
C LEU A 120 2.49 -12.70 -3.98
N ASN A 121 3.56 -13.51 -4.02
CA ASN A 121 4.73 -13.32 -3.17
C ASN A 121 5.41 -11.96 -3.39
N THR A 122 5.56 -11.56 -4.66
CA THR A 122 6.15 -10.27 -5.03
C THR A 122 5.24 -9.12 -4.62
N PHE A 123 3.94 -9.24 -4.85
CA PHE A 123 2.97 -8.20 -4.49
C PHE A 123 2.89 -8.02 -2.97
N ARG A 124 2.86 -9.10 -2.19
CA ARG A 124 2.91 -9.06 -0.72
C ARG A 124 4.20 -8.41 -0.22
N SER A 125 5.35 -8.75 -0.82
CA SER A 125 6.65 -8.11 -0.50
C SER A 125 6.69 -6.63 -0.85
N TYR A 126 6.02 -6.22 -1.93
CA TYR A 126 5.89 -4.82 -2.32
C TYR A 126 5.02 -4.03 -1.33
N CYS A 127 3.93 -4.62 -0.86
CA CYS A 127 3.06 -4.05 0.17
C CYS A 127 3.82 -3.88 1.49
N ASP A 128 4.62 -4.88 1.89
CA ASP A 128 5.50 -4.79 3.06
C ASP A 128 6.58 -3.71 2.93
N ALA A 129 7.19 -3.57 1.74
CA ALA A 129 8.16 -2.50 1.47
C ALA A 129 7.56 -1.10 1.61
N ARG A 130 6.25 -0.94 1.36
CA ARG A 130 5.52 0.33 1.49
C ARG A 130 4.91 0.54 2.86
N GLY A 131 4.82 -0.50 3.70
CA GLY A 131 4.00 -0.44 4.91
C GLY A 131 2.52 -0.21 4.59
N SER A 132 2.01 -0.84 3.53
CA SER A 132 0.60 -0.76 3.15
C SER A 132 0.01 -2.18 3.12
N PRO A 133 -1.28 -2.37 3.44
CA PRO A 133 -1.88 -3.70 3.36
C PRO A 133 -1.98 -4.17 1.91
N GLY A 134 -2.03 -5.49 1.74
CA GLY A 134 -2.15 -6.13 0.42
C GLY A 134 -3.60 -6.39 0.07
N ILE A 135 -4.09 -5.81 -1.03
CA ILE A 135 -5.46 -6.06 -1.52
C ILE A 135 -5.40 -6.91 -2.77
N VAL A 136 -6.03 -8.08 -2.74
CA VAL A 136 -6.07 -9.03 -3.87
C VAL A 136 -7.51 -9.40 -4.20
N LEU A 137 -7.88 -9.29 -5.46
CA LEU A 137 -9.13 -9.77 -6.04
C LEU A 137 -8.87 -11.07 -6.79
N HIS A 138 -9.33 -12.18 -6.22
CA HIS A 138 -9.36 -13.49 -6.86
C HIS A 138 -10.63 -13.65 -7.67
N LYS A 139 -10.47 -13.61 -8.99
CA LYS A 139 -11.56 -13.81 -9.93
C LYS A 139 -11.91 -15.29 -10.00
N SER A 140 -13.16 -15.62 -9.68
CA SER A 140 -13.68 -16.96 -9.89
C SER A 140 -13.78 -17.29 -11.38
N ARG A 141 -13.52 -18.57 -11.68
CA ARG A 141 -13.64 -19.14 -13.03
C ARG A 141 -15.08 -19.10 -13.53
N ASP A 142 -16.03 -19.36 -12.64
CA ASP A 142 -17.46 -19.46 -12.98
C ASP A 142 -18.13 -18.09 -12.99
N GLY A 143 -17.45 -17.07 -12.46
CA GLY A 143 -17.91 -15.69 -12.49
C GLY A 143 -19.06 -15.38 -11.53
N LEU A 144 -19.46 -16.34 -10.70
CA LEU A 144 -20.52 -16.18 -9.70
C LEU A 144 -20.08 -15.23 -8.58
N GLU A 145 -19.05 -15.62 -7.84
CA GLU A 145 -18.51 -14.84 -6.73
C GLU A 145 -17.00 -14.74 -6.85
N ASP A 146 -16.48 -13.52 -6.77
CA ASP A 146 -15.07 -13.26 -6.60
C ASP A 146 -14.73 -13.15 -5.12
N GLU A 147 -13.48 -13.47 -4.79
CA GLU A 147 -12.97 -13.34 -3.44
C GLU A 147 -12.03 -12.13 -3.36
N VAL A 148 -12.37 -11.18 -2.49
CA VAL A 148 -11.47 -10.09 -2.10
C VAL A 148 -10.73 -10.54 -0.86
N ALA A 149 -9.41 -10.47 -0.87
CA ALA A 149 -8.54 -10.74 0.27
C ALA A 149 -7.74 -9.49 0.62
N LEU A 150 -7.91 -9.00 1.85
CA LEU A 150 -7.15 -7.91 2.44
C LEU A 150 -6.17 -8.47 3.47
N ASP A 151 -4.90 -8.51 3.12
CA ASP A 151 -3.81 -8.92 4.01
C ASP A 151 -3.28 -7.72 4.81
N LEU A 152 -3.49 -7.73 6.12
CA LEU A 152 -3.01 -6.72 7.06
C LEU A 152 -1.59 -6.99 7.56
N SER A 153 -1.05 -8.20 7.32
CA SER A 153 0.29 -8.57 7.80
C SER A 153 1.42 -7.61 7.38
N PRO A 154 1.40 -6.96 6.18
CA PRO A 154 2.39 -5.94 5.84
C PRO A 154 2.45 -4.74 6.80
N LEU A 155 1.42 -4.47 7.59
CA LEU A 155 1.44 -3.39 8.57
C LEU A 155 2.32 -3.72 9.78
N ARG A 156 2.61 -5.01 10.04
CA ARG A 156 3.48 -5.52 11.11
C ARG A 156 3.09 -5.02 12.51
N ARG A 157 1.79 -5.04 12.78
CA ARG A 157 1.18 -4.66 14.07
C ARG A 157 0.07 -5.65 14.46
N PRO A 158 0.44 -6.91 14.78
CA PRO A 158 -0.54 -7.94 15.12
C PRO A 158 -1.50 -7.53 16.25
N GLU A 159 -1.03 -6.73 17.20
CA GLU A 159 -1.80 -6.20 18.32
C GLU A 159 -2.99 -5.31 17.91
N HIS A 160 -3.00 -4.77 16.69
CA HIS A 160 -4.06 -3.90 16.18
C HIS A 160 -4.95 -4.53 15.10
N PHE A 161 -4.66 -5.75 14.66
CA PHE A 161 -5.38 -6.36 13.53
C PHE A 161 -6.88 -6.57 13.81
N ALA A 162 -7.24 -6.95 15.04
CA ALA A 162 -8.64 -7.13 15.43
C ALA A 162 -9.41 -5.80 15.37
N ASP A 163 -8.87 -4.74 15.98
CA ASP A 163 -9.49 -3.42 16.03
C ASP A 163 -9.66 -2.83 14.62
N TRP A 164 -8.61 -2.93 13.79
CA TRP A 164 -8.69 -2.48 12.40
C TRP A 164 -9.71 -3.27 11.61
N THR A 165 -9.85 -4.57 11.85
CA THR A 165 -10.83 -5.40 11.13
C THR A 165 -12.26 -4.92 11.38
N VAL A 166 -12.60 -4.59 12.63
CA VAL A 166 -13.93 -4.05 12.97
C VAL A 166 -14.18 -2.74 12.22
N GLU A 167 -13.21 -1.83 12.23
CA GLU A 167 -13.31 -0.54 11.55
C GLU A 167 -13.41 -0.70 10.02
N ILE A 168 -12.61 -1.60 9.44
CA ILE A 168 -12.60 -1.89 8.00
C ILE A 168 -13.93 -2.45 7.56
N VAL A 169 -14.46 -3.45 8.27
CA VAL A 169 -15.75 -4.08 7.94
C VAL A 169 -16.88 -3.07 8.05
N SER A 170 -16.86 -2.21 9.08
CA SER A 170 -17.82 -1.13 9.25
C SER A 170 -17.77 -0.14 8.08
N ARG A 171 -16.58 0.33 7.68
CA ARG A 171 -16.41 1.30 6.59
C ARG A 171 -16.64 0.72 5.20
N ALA A 172 -16.35 -0.58 5.00
CA ALA A 172 -16.60 -1.27 3.74
C ALA A 172 -18.10 -1.49 3.48
N ASP A 173 -18.93 -1.39 4.53
CA ASP A 173 -20.37 -1.63 4.51
C ASP A 173 -20.69 -3.02 3.92
N SER A 174 -19.94 -4.03 4.35
CA SER A 174 -20.09 -5.42 3.94
C SER A 174 -19.48 -6.34 4.99
N PRO A 175 -20.21 -7.39 5.45
CA PRO A 175 -19.65 -8.37 6.36
C PRO A 175 -18.47 -9.07 5.68
N GLY A 176 -17.30 -9.06 6.34
CA GLY A 176 -16.12 -9.82 5.93
C GLY A 176 -15.95 -11.05 6.82
N LEU A 177 -15.34 -12.09 6.28
CA LEU A 177 -14.86 -13.24 7.05
C LEU A 177 -13.39 -13.02 7.38
N VAL A 178 -12.99 -13.26 8.63
CA VAL A 178 -11.59 -13.14 9.05
C VAL A 178 -10.95 -14.51 8.99
N SER A 179 -9.78 -14.60 8.36
CA SER A 179 -8.93 -15.79 8.35
C SER A 179 -7.52 -15.40 8.79
N SER A 180 -7.09 -15.95 9.92
CA SER A 180 -5.71 -15.84 10.42
C SER A 180 -5.12 -17.24 10.53
N SER A 181 -3.99 -17.48 9.89
CA SER A 181 -3.31 -18.79 9.93
C SER A 181 -2.52 -19.00 11.23
N THR A 182 -2.95 -18.39 12.34
CA THR A 182 -2.19 -18.34 13.59
C THR A 182 -2.32 -19.58 14.46
N GLU A 183 -3.32 -20.46 14.27
CA GLU A 183 -3.66 -21.42 15.33
C GLU A 183 -3.64 -22.93 14.99
N GLU A 184 -3.62 -23.40 13.74
CA GLU A 184 -3.83 -24.85 13.50
C GLU A 184 -2.79 -25.61 12.64
N ASP A 185 -1.84 -24.97 11.95
CA ASP A 185 -0.94 -25.67 11.00
C ASP A 185 0.54 -25.81 11.44
N TYR A 186 0.91 -25.40 12.66
CA TYR A 186 2.31 -25.44 13.15
C TYR A 186 2.56 -26.52 14.22
N LEU A 187 2.03 -27.73 14.01
CA LEU A 187 2.53 -28.93 14.70
C LEU A 187 3.72 -29.52 13.90
N PHE A 188 4.87 -28.86 13.96
CA PHE A 188 6.15 -29.47 13.59
C PHE A 188 7.16 -29.18 14.71
N GLU A 189 7.42 -30.22 15.50
CA GLU A 189 8.52 -30.27 16.44
C GLU A 189 9.84 -30.13 15.68
N GLU A 190 10.58 -29.04 15.87
CA GLU A 190 12.05 -29.05 15.87
C GLU A 190 12.59 -27.72 16.44
N GLU A 191 13.15 -27.83 17.65
CA GLU A 191 14.20 -27.00 18.22
C GLU A 191 14.03 -25.47 18.12
N MET A 192 13.10 -24.95 18.94
CA MET A 192 12.98 -23.52 19.23
C MET A 192 14.21 -23.04 20.00
N THR A 193 15.28 -22.72 19.28
CA THR A 193 16.28 -21.77 19.76
C THR A 193 15.52 -20.49 20.08
N LYS A 194 15.44 -20.16 21.37
CA LYS A 194 14.88 -18.90 21.88
C LYS A 194 15.73 -17.74 21.38
N SER A 195 15.49 -17.30 20.14
CA SER A 195 15.81 -15.94 19.74
C SER A 195 14.67 -15.07 20.28
N ASP A 196 14.97 -14.13 21.17
CA ASP A 196 14.02 -13.11 21.66
C ASP A 196 13.54 -12.12 20.56
N ASP A 197 13.82 -12.43 19.29
CA ASP A 197 13.46 -11.60 18.15
C ASP A 197 11.98 -11.79 17.78
N ASP A 198 11.18 -10.75 17.95
CA ASP A 198 9.79 -10.71 17.47
C ASP A 198 9.79 -11.01 15.95
N PRO A 199 9.11 -12.07 15.48
CA PRO A 199 9.09 -12.42 14.06
C PRO A 199 8.53 -11.29 13.19
N TRP A 200 7.65 -10.44 13.72
CA TRP A 200 7.11 -9.29 13.03
C TRP A 200 8.12 -8.15 12.86
N GLU A 201 9.19 -8.14 13.66
CA GLU A 201 10.26 -7.13 13.59
C GLU A 201 11.35 -7.51 12.59
N THR A 202 11.77 -8.77 12.58
CA THR A 202 13.03 -9.17 11.94
C THR A 202 12.86 -9.98 10.66
N ARG A 203 11.76 -10.72 10.53
CA ARG A 203 11.59 -11.67 9.44
C ARG A 203 11.04 -11.00 8.17
N PRO A 204 11.41 -11.49 6.98
CA PRO A 204 10.76 -11.07 5.74
C PRO A 204 9.30 -11.52 5.70
N ILE A 205 8.45 -10.73 5.03
CA ILE A 205 7.00 -10.92 5.07
C ILE A 205 6.53 -12.31 4.61
N TYR A 206 7.25 -12.96 3.69
CA TYR A 206 6.93 -14.31 3.23
C TYR A 206 7.19 -15.41 4.28
N GLN A 207 7.81 -15.08 5.42
CA GLN A 207 7.97 -15.96 6.58
C GLN A 207 7.03 -15.61 7.73
N VAL A 208 6.24 -14.55 7.58
CA VAL A 208 5.29 -14.09 8.60
C VAL A 208 3.90 -14.59 8.24
N PRO A 209 3.12 -15.13 9.20
CA PRO A 209 1.75 -15.55 8.96
C PRO A 209 0.88 -14.42 8.40
N PRO A 210 0.10 -14.66 7.33
CA PRO A 210 -0.84 -13.68 6.83
C PRO A 210 -2.02 -13.50 7.81
N PHE A 211 -2.50 -12.26 7.91
CA PHE A 211 -3.75 -11.95 8.60
C PHE A 211 -4.69 -11.34 7.57
N VAL A 212 -5.71 -12.10 7.17
CA VAL A 212 -6.51 -11.79 5.99
C VAL A 212 -7.97 -11.61 6.34
N VAL A 213 -8.54 -10.49 5.91
CA VAL A 213 -9.99 -10.29 5.89
C VAL A 213 -10.48 -10.58 4.47
N THR A 214 -11.46 -11.46 4.33
CA THR A 214 -11.99 -11.90 3.04
C THR A 214 -13.46 -11.56 2.84
N TRP A 215 -13.84 -11.30 1.59
CA TRP A 215 -15.22 -11.12 1.16
C TRP A 215 -15.47 -11.98 -0.07
N LYS A 216 -16.60 -12.68 -0.13
CA LYS A 216 -17.07 -13.37 -1.33
C LYS A 216 -18.29 -12.65 -1.86
N LEU A 217 -18.15 -12.07 -3.05
CA LEU A 217 -19.14 -11.13 -3.59
C LEU A 217 -19.22 -11.21 -5.11
N PRO A 218 -20.34 -10.80 -5.72
CA PRO A 218 -20.40 -10.58 -7.16
C PRO A 218 -19.30 -9.61 -7.63
N ARG A 219 -18.77 -9.85 -8.83
CA ARG A 219 -17.61 -9.11 -9.38
C ARG A 219 -17.71 -7.59 -9.32
N ALA A 220 -18.90 -7.04 -9.53
CA ALA A 220 -19.12 -5.59 -9.47
C ALA A 220 -18.91 -5.03 -8.05
N GLU A 221 -19.45 -5.72 -7.04
CA GLU A 221 -19.30 -5.36 -5.63
C GLU A 221 -17.88 -5.64 -5.13
N ALA A 222 -17.29 -6.76 -5.50
CA ALA A 222 -15.90 -7.09 -5.16
C ALA A 222 -14.94 -5.98 -5.64
N LYS A 223 -15.12 -5.50 -6.88
CA LYS A 223 -14.36 -4.35 -7.41
C LYS A 223 -14.65 -3.04 -6.69
N ARG A 224 -15.89 -2.81 -6.25
CA ARG A 224 -16.24 -1.63 -5.44
C ARG A 224 -15.48 -1.68 -4.12
N ILE A 225 -15.51 -2.81 -3.41
CA ILE A 225 -14.77 -2.98 -2.15
C ILE A 225 -13.27 -2.80 -2.36
N CYS A 226 -12.66 -3.40 -3.38
CA CYS A 226 -11.23 -3.20 -3.64
C CYS A 226 -10.85 -1.72 -3.82
N LYS A 227 -11.70 -0.92 -4.47
CA LYS A 227 -11.48 0.53 -4.63
C LYS A 227 -11.63 1.27 -3.31
N VAL A 228 -12.69 1.00 -2.55
CA VAL A 228 -12.91 1.58 -1.22
C VAL A 228 -11.71 1.29 -0.31
N LEU A 229 -11.23 0.05 -0.29
CA LEU A 229 -10.05 -0.34 0.48
C LEU A 229 -8.78 0.36 -0.04
N ALA A 230 -8.59 0.42 -1.35
CA ALA A 230 -7.42 1.07 -1.94
C ALA A 230 -7.36 2.57 -1.63
N ASP A 231 -8.51 3.24 -1.62
CA ASP A 231 -8.65 4.64 -1.24
C ASP A 231 -8.44 4.82 0.28
N MET A 232 -9.02 3.94 1.10
CA MET A 232 -8.90 3.95 2.57
C MET A 232 -7.45 3.80 3.06
N PHE A 233 -6.66 2.98 2.37
CA PHE A 233 -5.27 2.68 2.71
C PHE A 233 -4.25 3.41 1.82
N GLU A 234 -4.70 4.24 0.89
CA GLU A 234 -3.85 4.96 -0.07
C GLU A 234 -2.85 4.03 -0.80
N THR A 235 -3.29 2.81 -1.14
CA THR A 235 -2.40 1.77 -1.67
C THR A 235 -2.00 2.01 -3.12
N SER A 236 -2.68 2.91 -3.84
CA SER A 236 -2.27 3.28 -5.19
C SER A 236 -0.91 4.01 -5.17
N ASP A 237 -0.10 3.77 -6.20
CA ASP A 237 1.17 4.47 -6.41
C ASP A 237 1.03 5.29 -7.70
N ALA A 238 0.68 6.57 -7.53
CA ALA A 238 0.48 7.51 -8.64
C ALA A 238 1.79 7.83 -9.38
N ALA A 239 2.95 7.59 -8.75
CA ALA A 239 4.26 7.88 -9.31
C ALA A 239 4.82 6.73 -10.18
N VAL A 240 4.08 5.62 -10.36
CA VAL A 240 4.55 4.48 -11.16
C VAL A 240 4.51 4.79 -12.65
N SER A 241 5.65 5.22 -13.18
CA SER A 241 5.96 5.02 -14.60
C SER A 241 6.10 3.51 -14.88
N SER A 242 5.73 3.06 -16.09
CA SER A 242 5.85 1.65 -16.51
C SER A 242 7.23 1.10 -16.13
N SER A 243 7.28 0.02 -15.35
CA SER A 243 8.54 -0.51 -14.82
C SER A 243 9.46 -0.92 -15.98
N ARG A 244 10.61 -0.25 -16.11
CA ARG A 244 11.62 -0.64 -17.08
C ARG A 244 12.46 -1.75 -16.47
N LYS A 245 12.72 -2.81 -17.25
CA LYS A 245 13.68 -3.84 -16.86
C LYS A 245 14.96 -3.13 -16.41
N PRO A 246 15.43 -3.33 -15.16
CA PRO A 246 16.60 -2.63 -14.68
C PRO A 246 17.77 -2.90 -15.63
N VAL A 247 18.65 -1.94 -15.85
CA VAL A 247 19.79 -2.10 -16.76
C VAL A 247 20.64 -3.27 -16.29
N GLY A 248 20.79 -4.28 -17.14
CA GLY A 248 21.67 -5.41 -16.88
C GLY A 248 23.12 -4.92 -16.83
N VAL A 249 23.91 -5.46 -15.91
CA VAL A 249 25.36 -5.34 -16.06
C VAL A 249 25.72 -6.06 -17.37
N LYS A 250 26.43 -5.38 -18.28
CA LYS A 250 26.79 -5.96 -19.59
C LYS A 250 27.53 -7.30 -19.36
N PRO A 251 27.15 -8.37 -20.06
CA PRO A 251 27.93 -9.61 -20.06
C PRO A 251 29.41 -9.27 -20.35
N GLY A 252 30.32 -9.66 -19.45
CA GLY A 252 31.76 -9.37 -19.58
C GLY A 252 32.28 -8.15 -18.81
N LYS A 253 31.44 -7.27 -18.25
CA LYS A 253 31.89 -6.21 -17.33
C LYS A 253 31.55 -6.56 -15.88
N ASN A 254 32.54 -7.16 -15.21
CA ASN A 254 32.70 -7.40 -13.77
C ASN A 254 32.52 -8.84 -13.29
N ARG A 255 33.65 -9.53 -13.19
CA ARG A 255 34.06 -10.25 -11.98
C ARG A 255 35.52 -9.94 -11.71
N ARG A 256 35.82 -8.86 -10.97
CA ARG A 256 36.93 -8.98 -10.01
C ARG A 256 36.41 -10.00 -8.99
N SER A 257 37.07 -11.15 -8.95
CA SER A 257 36.83 -12.25 -8.03
C SER A 257 36.71 -11.72 -6.59
N GLY A 258 35.55 -11.92 -5.98
CA GLY A 258 35.28 -11.46 -4.61
C GLY A 258 33.78 -11.24 -4.36
N GLY A 259 32.96 -12.23 -4.68
CA GLY A 259 31.51 -12.18 -4.43
C GLY A 259 31.16 -13.11 -3.29
N TYR A 260 30.90 -12.53 -2.12
CA TYR A 260 30.53 -13.18 -0.87
C TYR A 260 29.55 -14.35 -1.08
N GLY A 261 29.94 -15.50 -0.50
CA GLY A 261 29.12 -16.69 -0.41
C GLY A 261 27.80 -16.36 0.28
N ILE A 262 26.73 -16.88 -0.30
CA ILE A 262 25.38 -16.79 0.23
C ILE A 262 25.28 -17.87 1.31
N GLY A 263 25.64 -17.49 2.54
CA GLY A 263 25.36 -18.23 3.78
C GLY A 263 24.09 -17.72 4.45
#